data_AF-A0A940CLU3-F1
#
_entry.id   AF-A0A940CLU3-F1
#
_cell.length_a   1.000
_cell.length_b   1.000
_cell.length_c   1.000
_cell.angle_alpha   90.00
_cell.angle_beta   90.00
_cell.angle_gamma   90.00
#
_symmetry.space_group_name_H-M   'P 1'
#
loop_
_entity.id
_entity.type
_entity.pdbx_description
1 polymer ?
#
loop_
_entity_poly.entity_id
_entity_poly.type
_entity_poly.pdbx_seq_one_letter_code
_entity_poly.pdbx_strand_id
1 'polypeptide(L)'
;MEKSNITNFKPKEIKENVEQSSNVTSLSPREIVSELDRYVIGQNQAKRAVAIALRNRWRRQALTSEMKDEVLPKNILMIGPTGVGKTEISRRLSKLAEAPFIKVEATRFTEVGYVGRDVEQII
;
A
#
# COMPACT_ATOMS: atom_id res chain seq x y z
N MET A 1 38.26 58.65 -4.75
CA MET A 1 38.71 57.30 -5.10
C MET A 1 38.41 56.42 -3.89
N GLU A 2 37.14 56.07 -3.75
CA GLU A 2 36.54 54.74 -3.99
C GLU A 2 36.54 53.89 -2.72
N LYS A 3 35.35 53.81 -2.12
CA LYS A 3 35.04 53.07 -0.89
C LYS A 3 34.99 51.57 -1.23
N SER A 4 35.54 50.77 -0.33
CA SER A 4 35.58 49.30 -0.36
C SER A 4 34.20 48.67 -0.58
N ASN A 5 34.00 48.03 -1.75
CA ASN A 5 32.86 47.15 -2.00
C ASN A 5 33.18 45.73 -1.50
N ILE A 6 33.04 45.50 -0.19
CA ILE A 6 33.03 44.14 0.35
C ILE A 6 31.64 43.57 0.02
N THR A 7 31.55 42.77 -1.03
CA THR A 7 30.34 42.00 -1.32
C THR A 7 30.32 40.79 -0.39
N ASN A 8 29.47 40.85 0.63
CA ASN A 8 29.26 39.72 1.51
C ASN A 8 28.67 38.57 0.67
N PHE A 9 29.43 37.49 0.48
CA PHE A 9 28.97 36.31 -0.23
C PHE A 9 27.80 35.71 0.57
N LYS A 10 26.56 35.87 0.08
CA LYS A 10 25.44 35.13 0.65
C LYS A 10 25.72 33.65 0.37
N PRO A 11 25.84 32.78 1.39
CA PRO A 11 25.86 31.36 1.14
C PRO A 11 24.58 31.04 0.38
N LYS A 12 24.70 30.39 -0.78
CA LYS A 12 23.56 29.87 -1.52
C LYS A 12 22.82 29.00 -0.51
N GLU A 13 21.64 29.42 -0.08
CA GLU A 13 20.79 28.62 0.79
C GLU A 13 20.69 27.26 0.13
N ILE A 14 21.34 26.26 0.73
CA ILE A 14 21.11 24.87 0.40
C ILE A 14 19.67 24.70 0.85
N LYS A 15 18.74 24.80 -0.10
CA LYS A 15 17.38 24.33 0.10
C LYS A 15 17.53 22.83 0.30
N GLU A 16 17.71 22.41 1.54
CA GLU A 16 17.35 21.07 2.00
C GLU A 16 15.83 20.95 1.94
N ASN A 17 15.28 21.05 0.73
CA ASN A 17 14.00 20.47 0.43
C ASN A 17 14.24 18.98 0.22
N VAL A 18 14.51 18.28 1.33
CA VAL A 18 14.11 16.89 1.42
C VAL A 18 12.59 16.91 1.57
N GLU A 19 11.90 17.27 0.50
CA GLU A 19 10.50 16.97 0.34
C GLU A 19 10.41 15.44 0.30
N GLN A 20 10.20 14.83 1.47
CA GLN A 20 9.65 13.49 1.59
C GLN A 20 8.24 13.54 1.01
N SER A 21 8.15 13.62 -0.32
CA SER A 21 6.93 13.38 -1.05
C SER A 21 6.62 11.90 -0.85
N SER A 22 5.64 11.62 0.00
CA SER A 22 5.01 10.32 0.13
C SER A 22 4.28 9.99 -1.18
N ASN A 23 5.04 9.69 -2.23
CA ASN A 23 4.60 9.20 -3.53
C ASN A 23 4.14 7.73 -3.45
N VAL A 24 3.53 7.32 -2.33
CA VAL A 24 3.06 5.96 -2.09
C VAL A 24 1.92 5.58 -3.06
N THR A 25 1.29 6.58 -3.68
CA THR A 25 0.05 6.40 -4.44
C THR A 25 0.25 6.18 -5.95
N SER A 26 1.43 6.41 -6.52
CA SER A 26 1.60 6.36 -7.99
C SER A 26 2.30 5.11 -8.54
N LEU A 27 2.67 4.15 -7.69
CA LEU A 27 3.36 2.93 -8.12
C LEU A 27 2.58 2.20 -9.21
N SER A 28 3.26 1.90 -10.31
CA SER A 28 2.75 1.06 -11.37
C SER A 28 2.61 -0.39 -10.88
N PRO A 29 1.73 -1.20 -11.49
CA PRO A 29 1.62 -2.61 -11.14
C PRO A 29 2.96 -3.37 -11.22
N ARG A 30 3.87 -2.97 -12.11
CA ARG A 30 5.19 -3.58 -12.25
C ARG A 30 6.11 -3.26 -11.07
N GLU A 31 6.09 -2.01 -10.60
CA GLU A 31 6.86 -1.59 -9.42
C GLU A 31 6.36 -2.29 -8.15
N ILE A 32 5.04 -2.42 -7.99
CA ILE A 32 4.45 -3.16 -6.86
C ILE A 32 4.91 -4.62 -6.88
N VAL A 33 4.86 -5.28 -8.04
CA VAL A 33 5.35 -6.67 -8.17
C VAL A 33 6.84 -6.75 -7.85
N SER A 34 7.65 -5.82 -8.36
CA SER A 34 9.09 -5.79 -8.11
C SER A 34 9.41 -5.59 -6.63
N GLU A 35 8.62 -4.82 -5.89
CA GLU A 35 8.80 -4.66 -4.45
C GLU A 35 8.42 -5.96 -3.70
N LEU A 36 7.33 -6.60 -4.11
CA LEU A 36 6.90 -7.89 -3.54
C LEU A 36 7.90 -9.02 -3.84
N ASP A 37 8.61 -8.96 -4.97
CA ASP A 37 9.67 -9.92 -5.35
C ASP A 37 10.83 -9.96 -4.33
N ARG A 38 11.08 -8.86 -3.60
CA ARG A 38 12.13 -8.80 -2.57
C ARG A 38 11.83 -9.66 -1.35
N TYR A 39 10.57 -10.00 -1.11
CA TYR A 39 10.12 -10.68 0.12
C TYR A 39 9.48 -12.04 -0.13
N VAL A 40 8.83 -12.21 -1.28
CA VAL A 40 8.12 -13.45 -1.63
C VAL A 40 8.74 -13.98 -2.90
N ILE A 41 9.21 -15.22 -2.91
CA ILE A 41 9.81 -15.84 -4.10
C ILE A 41 8.70 -16.51 -4.92
N GLY A 42 8.69 -16.29 -6.24
CA GLY A 42 7.67 -16.87 -7.14
C GLY A 42 6.27 -16.25 -6.98
N GLN A 43 5.22 -17.05 -7.08
CA GLN A 43 3.81 -16.61 -6.91
C GLN A 43 3.40 -15.42 -7.81
N ASN A 44 3.90 -15.38 -9.04
CA ASN A 44 3.74 -14.25 -9.96
C ASN A 44 2.27 -13.88 -10.22
N GLN A 45 1.38 -14.87 -10.28
CA GLN A 45 -0.05 -14.62 -10.48
C GLN A 45 -0.67 -13.88 -9.29
N ALA A 46 -0.38 -14.30 -8.06
CA ALA A 46 -0.87 -13.66 -6.85
C ALA A 46 -0.34 -12.23 -6.72
N LYS A 47 0.96 -12.01 -6.97
CA LYS A 47 1.57 -10.68 -6.96
C LYS A 47 0.92 -9.73 -7.98
N ARG A 48 0.66 -10.21 -9.20
CA ARG A 48 -0.03 -9.41 -10.22
C ARG A 48 -1.46 -9.07 -9.80
N ALA A 49 -2.20 -10.04 -9.25
CA ALA A 49 -3.57 -9.82 -8.79
C ALA A 49 -3.64 -8.72 -7.71
N VAL A 50 -2.77 -8.79 -6.70
CA VAL A 50 -2.72 -7.76 -5.64
C VAL A 50 -2.25 -6.40 -6.14
N ALA A 51 -1.28 -6.37 -7.06
CA ALA A 51 -0.80 -5.13 -7.66
C ALA A 51 -1.89 -4.42 -8.47
N ILE A 52 -2.69 -5.18 -9.22
CA ILE A 52 -3.85 -4.65 -9.96
C ILE A 52 -4.90 -4.11 -8.99
N ALA A 53 -5.24 -4.84 -7.93
CA ALA A 53 -6.22 -4.39 -6.95
C ALA A 53 -5.79 -3.07 -6.27
N LEU A 54 -4.51 -2.97 -5.88
CA LEU A 54 -3.96 -1.75 -5.29
C LEU A 54 -3.97 -0.58 -6.30
N ARG A 55 -3.56 -0.83 -7.55
CA ARG A 55 -3.61 0.19 -8.60
C ARG A 55 -5.04 0.65 -8.91
N ASN A 56 -6.00 -0.28 -8.88
CA ASN A 56 -7.41 0.05 -9.09
C ASN A 56 -7.95 0.95 -7.97
N ARG A 57 -7.49 0.78 -6.72
CA ARG A 57 -7.82 1.70 -5.62
C ARG A 57 -7.36 3.12 -5.92
N TRP A 58 -6.14 3.29 -6.44
CA TRP A 58 -5.66 4.62 -6.85
C TRP A 58 -6.42 5.18 -8.04
N ARG A 59 -6.66 4.37 -9.08
CA ARG A 59 -7.46 4.79 -10.24
C ARG A 59 -8.85 5.25 -9.84
N ARG A 60 -9.50 4.56 -8.88
CA ARG A 60 -10.80 4.95 -8.34
C ARG A 60 -10.77 6.33 -7.68
N GLN A 61 -9.66 6.74 -7.06
CA GLN A 61 -9.55 8.07 -6.45
C GLN A 61 -9.51 9.20 -7.49
N ALA A 62 -9.12 8.90 -8.74
CA ALA A 62 -9.07 9.84 -9.85
C ALA A 62 -10.37 9.92 -10.67
N LEU A 63 -11.40 9.13 -10.31
CA LEU A 63 -12.71 9.18 -10.99
C LEU A 63 -13.57 10.33 -10.47
N THR A 64 -14.55 10.76 -11.29
CA THR A 64 -15.61 11.69 -10.88
C THR A 64 -16.49 11.08 -9.79
N SER A 65 -17.17 11.91 -8.99
CA SER A 65 -17.92 11.44 -7.81
C SER A 65 -18.99 10.40 -8.16
N GLU A 66 -19.76 10.61 -9.22
CA GLU A 66 -20.82 9.70 -9.67
C GLU A 66 -20.25 8.31 -10.01
N MET A 67 -19.17 8.25 -10.79
CA MET A 67 -18.55 6.98 -11.16
C MET A 67 -17.80 6.32 -10.01
N LYS A 68 -17.31 7.11 -9.05
CA LYS A 68 -16.51 6.60 -7.92
C LYS A 68 -17.33 5.72 -6.98
N ASP A 69 -18.62 5.98 -6.85
CA ASP A 69 -19.51 5.21 -5.98
C ASP A 69 -19.91 3.86 -6.62
N GLU A 70 -19.96 3.80 -7.95
CA GLU A 70 -20.24 2.57 -8.69
C GLU A 70 -19.05 1.58 -8.69
N VAL A 71 -17.82 2.09 -8.59
CA VAL A 71 -16.62 1.25 -8.64
C VAL A 71 -16.29 0.64 -7.28
N LEU A 72 -16.75 -0.59 -7.05
CA LEU A 72 -16.45 -1.33 -5.83
C LEU A 72 -14.99 -1.85 -5.77
N PRO A 73 -14.40 -1.98 -4.56
CA PRO A 73 -13.09 -2.62 -4.39
C PRO A 73 -13.08 -4.06 -4.92
N LYS A 74 -11.94 -4.48 -5.48
CA LYS A 74 -11.75 -5.85 -5.99
C LYS A 74 -11.14 -6.71 -4.88
N ASN A 75 -11.99 -7.42 -4.15
CA ASN A 75 -11.56 -8.38 -3.14
C ASN A 75 -10.83 -9.57 -3.79
N ILE A 76 -9.85 -10.14 -3.09
CA ILE A 76 -8.98 -11.22 -3.60
C ILE A 76 -9.14 -12.45 -2.72
N LEU A 77 -9.40 -13.59 -3.35
CA LEU A 77 -9.31 -14.91 -2.74
C LEU A 77 -8.02 -15.58 -3.19
N MET A 78 -7.12 -15.90 -2.25
CA MET A 78 -5.88 -16.63 -2.55
C MET A 78 -6.05 -18.12 -2.26
N ILE A 79 -5.87 -18.96 -3.28
CA ILE A 79 -5.95 -20.42 -3.18
C ILE A 79 -4.54 -21.00 -3.29
N GLY A 80 -4.17 -21.89 -2.37
CA GLY A 80 -2.89 -22.58 -2.38
C GLY A 80 -2.55 -23.25 -1.04
N PRO A 81 -1.52 -24.12 -0.98
CA PRO A 81 -1.16 -24.84 0.23
C PRO A 81 -0.63 -23.90 1.33
N THR A 82 -0.51 -24.39 2.56
CA THR A 82 0.06 -23.63 3.68
C THR A 82 1.54 -23.31 3.41
N GLY A 83 2.06 -22.24 4.01
CA GLY A 83 3.48 -21.86 3.89
C GLY A 83 3.93 -21.19 2.58
N VAL A 84 3.11 -21.15 1.52
CA VAL A 84 3.51 -20.57 0.21
C VAL A 84 3.57 -19.04 0.14
N GLY A 85 3.35 -18.34 1.25
CA GLY A 85 3.46 -16.88 1.30
C GLY A 85 2.16 -16.08 1.09
N LYS A 86 0.97 -16.70 1.12
CA LYS A 86 -0.33 -16.01 1.00
C LYS A 86 -0.46 -14.80 1.95
N THR A 87 -0.21 -15.05 3.24
CA THR A 87 -0.27 -14.01 4.27
C THR A 87 0.85 -12.98 4.15
N GLU A 88 2.03 -13.40 3.68
CA GLU A 88 3.18 -12.50 3.53
C GLU A 88 2.97 -11.50 2.38
N ILE A 89 2.37 -11.95 1.26
CA ILE A 89 1.96 -11.06 0.17
C ILE A 89 1.04 -9.95 0.70
N SER A 90 0.00 -10.30 1.46
CA SER A 90 -0.93 -9.30 2.01
C SER A 90 -0.27 -8.36 3.03
N ARG A 91 0.58 -8.90 3.91
CA ARG A 91 1.33 -8.11 4.91
C ARG A 91 2.32 -7.14 4.27
N ARG A 92 2.99 -7.55 3.19
CA ARG A 92 3.94 -6.68 2.47
C ARG A 92 3.21 -5.63 1.64
N LEU A 93 2.11 -6.00 1.02
CA LEU A 93 1.25 -5.07 0.30
C LEU A 93 0.73 -3.96 1.22
N SER A 94 0.30 -4.28 2.44
CA SER A 94 -0.18 -3.27 3.38
C SER A 94 0.93 -2.31 3.82
N LYS A 95 2.14 -2.82 4.07
CA LYS A 95 3.32 -2.00 4.36
C LYS A 95 3.67 -1.08 3.20
N LEU A 96 3.64 -1.59 1.97
CA LEU A 96 3.91 -0.81 0.77
C LEU A 96 2.87 0.30 0.56
N ALA A 97 1.60 0.02 0.86
CA ALA A 97 0.50 0.95 0.70
C ALA A 97 0.28 1.87 1.91
N GLU A 98 1.13 1.77 2.94
CA GLU A 98 0.96 2.43 4.25
C GLU A 98 -0.47 2.27 4.81
N ALA A 99 -1.03 1.07 4.63
CA ALA A 99 -2.41 0.76 4.99
C ALA A 99 -2.49 -0.05 6.29
N PRO A 100 -3.54 0.17 7.11
CA PRO A 100 -3.84 -0.69 8.25
C PRO A 100 -3.96 -2.16 7.82
N PHE A 101 -3.45 -3.07 8.64
CA PHE A 101 -3.47 -4.50 8.35
C PHE A 101 -3.87 -5.31 9.58
N ILE A 102 -4.88 -6.15 9.40
CA ILE A 102 -5.35 -7.10 10.40
C ILE A 102 -5.39 -8.50 9.81
N LYS A 103 -4.88 -9.48 10.56
CA LYS A 103 -5.02 -10.92 10.24
C LYS A 103 -6.04 -11.50 11.21
N VAL A 104 -7.12 -12.04 10.67
CA VAL A 104 -8.12 -12.78 11.45
C VAL A 104 -8.30 -14.18 10.88
N GLU A 105 -8.68 -15.13 11.73
CA GLU A 105 -8.97 -16.50 11.35
C GLU A 105 -10.49 -16.70 11.39
N ALA A 106 -11.07 -17.17 10.28
CA ALA A 106 -12.53 -17.27 10.13
C ALA A 106 -13.17 -18.23 11.15
N THR A 107 -12.45 -19.27 11.56
CA THR A 107 -12.91 -20.26 12.54
C THR A 107 -13.16 -19.67 13.92
N ARG A 108 -12.56 -18.51 14.25
CA ARG A 108 -12.78 -17.80 15.52
C ARG A 108 -14.21 -17.25 15.66
N PHE A 109 -14.96 -17.16 14.56
CA PHE A 109 -16.34 -16.69 14.53
C PHE A 109 -17.37 -17.83 14.47
N THR A 110 -16.91 -19.07 14.31
CA THR A 110 -17.77 -20.26 14.23
C THR A 110 -17.63 -21.17 15.45
N GLU A 111 -16.76 -20.84 16.40
CA GLU A 111 -16.52 -21.64 17.60
C GLU A 111 -17.80 -21.70 18.45
N VAL A 112 -18.33 -22.91 18.64
CA VAL A 112 -19.62 -23.16 19.28
C VAL A 112 -19.51 -22.86 20.78
N GLY A 113 -19.96 -21.67 21.17
CA GLY A 113 -20.07 -21.21 22.54
C GLY A 113 -21.18 -20.15 22.63
N TYR A 114 -21.85 -20.08 23.77
CA TYR A 114 -23.11 -19.34 24.02
C TYR A 114 -23.08 -17.83 23.70
N VAL A 115 -21.89 -17.27 23.44
CA VAL A 115 -21.68 -15.92 22.90
C VAL A 115 -20.48 -15.99 21.94
N GLY A 116 -20.74 -16.31 20.68
CA GLY A 116 -19.71 -16.22 19.64
C GLY A 116 -19.11 -14.81 19.58
N ARG A 117 -17.84 -14.68 19.17
CA ARG A 117 -17.28 -13.34 18.90
C ARG A 117 -18.02 -12.73 17.71
N ASP A 118 -18.41 -11.47 17.83
CA ASP A 118 -19.10 -10.77 16.75
C ASP A 118 -18.12 -10.48 15.59
N VAL A 119 -18.61 -10.59 14.35
CA VAL A 119 -17.90 -10.20 13.13
C VAL A 119 -17.55 -8.71 13.16
N GLU A 120 -18.31 -7.90 13.89
CA GLU A 120 -18.00 -6.48 14.11
C GLU A 120 -16.63 -6.24 14.78
N GLN A 121 -16.07 -7.23 15.48
CA GLN A 121 -14.75 -7.13 16.13
C GLN A 121 -13.55 -7.11 15.17
N ILE A 122 -13.77 -7.21 13.85
CA ILE A 122 -12.69 -7.16 12.85
C ILE A 122 -12.15 -5.73 12.62
N ILE A 123 -12.87 -4.70 13.06
CA ILE A 123 -12.59 -3.28 12.76
C ILE A 123 -12.13 -2.52 14.00
#